data_AF-A0A5C6NH57-F1
#
_entry.id   AF-A0A5C6NH57-F1
#
_cell.length_a   1.000
_cell.length_b   1.000
_cell.length_c   1.000
_cell.angle_alpha   90.00
_cell.angle_beta   90.00
_cell.angle_gamma   90.00
#
_symmetry.space_group_name_H-M   'P 1'
#
loop_
_entity.id
_entity.type
_entity.pdbx_description
1 polymer ?
#
loop_
_entity_poly.entity_id
_entity_poly.type
_entity_poly.pdbx_seq_one_letter_code
_entity_poly.pdbx_strand_id
1 'polypeptide(L)'
;MSPLFEAVSLVIPERVHAARLGVFLSFLLSWSLFMENSSADHRVRLDLGLWDKFSELATKCIIKIVEFAKRVPGFTALTIADQITLLKAACLDILILRICTRYTPDQDTMTFSDGLTLNRTQMHNAGFGPLTDLVFTFANQLLPIEMDDTETGLLSAICLISGDRQDLEEPSKVDQLQEPLLEALKIYVRKRRPSKPHMFPKTLMKITDLRSISAKGAERVISLKMEIPGSMPPLIQEMLENSEGQDGQSSSSSSSSSSASADGGASPSSKSSPDEEDATVATPESPESADADEAAAAPPEDKPMEAPAGSSQD
;
A
#
# COMPACT_ATOMS: atom_id res chain seq x y z
N MET A 1 18.54 -35.74 27.61
CA MET A 1 17.40 -35.18 28.36
C MET A 1 17.87 -34.82 29.74
N SER A 2 17.83 -33.53 30.06
CA SER A 2 18.49 -32.94 31.22
C SER A 2 17.78 -33.26 32.55
N PRO A 3 18.51 -33.36 33.68
CA PRO A 3 18.01 -33.77 35.01
C PRO A 3 17.17 -32.69 35.74
N LEU A 4 16.50 -31.81 34.99
CA LEU A 4 15.65 -30.74 35.53
C LEU A 4 14.20 -31.20 35.77
N PHE A 5 13.82 -32.39 35.31
CA PHE A 5 12.49 -32.96 35.51
C PHE A 5 12.31 -33.67 36.85
N GLU A 6 13.40 -34.09 37.52
CA GLU A 6 13.31 -34.79 38.81
C GLU A 6 13.14 -33.85 40.01
N ALA A 7 13.48 -32.56 39.88
CA ALA A 7 13.50 -31.62 41.00
C ALA A 7 12.14 -30.98 41.34
N VAL A 8 11.10 -31.18 40.51
CA VAL A 8 9.76 -30.60 40.75
C VAL A 8 8.80 -31.60 41.41
N SER A 9 9.19 -32.87 41.55
CA SER A 9 8.36 -33.92 42.15
C SER A 9 8.46 -34.07 43.68
N LEU A 10 9.25 -33.25 44.36
CA LEU A 10 9.36 -33.27 45.82
C LEU A 10 8.80 -31.98 46.42
N VAL A 11 7.87 -32.13 47.36
CA VAL A 11 7.15 -31.09 48.12
C VAL A 11 5.79 -30.65 47.52
N ILE A 12 4.82 -31.56 47.40
CA ILE A 12 3.38 -31.22 47.59
C ILE A 12 2.66 -32.44 48.25
N PRO A 13 1.93 -32.25 49.36
CA PRO A 13 1.25 -33.33 50.09
C PRO A 13 0.11 -33.98 49.29
N GLU A 14 -0.06 -35.27 49.52
CA GLU A 14 -0.76 -36.29 48.71
C GLU A 14 -2.30 -36.16 48.58
N ARG A 15 -2.90 -34.97 48.78
CA ARG A 15 -4.36 -34.79 48.71
C ARG A 15 -4.87 -33.66 47.80
N VAL A 16 -4.02 -33.07 46.96
CA VAL A 16 -4.40 -32.00 46.00
C VAL A 16 -4.22 -32.44 44.53
N HIS A 17 -3.97 -33.72 44.24
CA HIS A 17 -3.67 -34.19 42.89
C HIS A 17 -4.89 -34.23 41.95
N ALA A 18 -6.07 -34.65 42.43
CA ALA A 18 -7.22 -34.85 41.54
C ALA A 18 -7.80 -33.54 40.95
N ALA A 19 -7.80 -32.45 41.72
CA ALA A 19 -8.33 -31.16 41.26
C ALA A 19 -7.35 -30.37 40.36
N ARG A 20 -6.03 -30.54 40.54
CA ARG A 20 -5.02 -29.86 39.71
C ARG A 20 -4.84 -30.51 38.35
N LEU A 21 -5.03 -31.83 38.23
CA LEU A 21 -4.98 -32.53 36.94
C LEU A 21 -6.11 -32.09 36.01
N GLY A 22 -7.33 -31.84 36.51
CA GLY A 22 -8.44 -31.36 35.69
C GLY A 22 -8.22 -29.94 35.14
N VAL A 23 -7.72 -29.03 35.97
CA VAL A 23 -7.41 -27.65 35.56
C VAL A 23 -6.20 -27.61 34.62
N PHE A 24 -5.20 -28.46 34.87
CA PHE A 24 -4.03 -28.57 34.00
C PHE A 24 -4.36 -29.22 32.66
N LEU A 25 -5.21 -30.25 32.64
CA LEU A 25 -5.67 -30.89 31.41
C LEU A 25 -6.62 -29.97 30.64
N SER A 26 -7.46 -29.18 31.32
CA SER A 26 -8.26 -28.13 30.69
C SER A 26 -7.40 -26.99 30.17
N PHE A 27 -6.33 -26.61 30.86
CA PHE A 27 -5.35 -25.62 30.38
C PHE A 27 -4.58 -26.18 29.18
N LEU A 28 -4.17 -27.44 29.20
CA LEU A 28 -3.51 -28.10 28.07
C LEU A 28 -4.45 -28.33 26.89
N LEU A 29 -5.72 -28.64 27.11
CA LEU A 29 -6.73 -28.70 26.04
C LEU A 29 -7.03 -27.32 25.50
N SER A 30 -7.12 -26.30 26.35
CA SER A 30 -7.29 -24.91 25.93
C SER A 30 -6.04 -24.37 25.23
N TRP A 31 -4.85 -24.82 25.64
CA TRP A 31 -3.56 -24.53 25.01
C TRP A 31 -3.42 -25.29 23.68
N SER A 32 -3.87 -26.54 23.63
CA SER A 32 -3.92 -27.35 22.41
C SER A 32 -4.90 -26.75 21.42
N LEU A 33 -6.12 -26.41 21.85
CA LEU A 33 -7.09 -25.67 21.04
C LEU A 33 -6.56 -24.28 20.63
N PHE A 34 -5.79 -23.61 21.48
CA PHE A 34 -5.14 -22.34 21.14
C PHE A 34 -4.03 -22.51 20.09
N MET A 35 -3.24 -23.59 20.17
CA MET A 35 -2.23 -23.92 19.15
C MET A 35 -2.87 -24.47 17.86
N GLU A 36 -4.04 -25.10 17.96
CA GLU A 36 -4.77 -25.71 16.84
C GLU A 36 -5.70 -24.70 16.13
N ASN A 37 -5.99 -23.56 16.76
CA ASN A 37 -6.68 -22.43 16.14
C ASN A 37 -5.70 -21.39 15.55
N SER A 38 -4.44 -21.79 15.30
CA SER A 38 -3.43 -20.91 14.72
C SER A 38 -3.78 -20.59 13.27
N SER A 39 -4.51 -19.50 13.06
CA SER A 39 -4.67 -18.86 11.74
C SER A 39 -3.33 -18.36 11.16
N ALA A 40 -2.20 -18.63 11.84
CA ALA A 40 -0.87 -18.28 11.38
C ALA A 40 -0.36 -19.17 10.23
N ASP A 41 -0.84 -20.40 10.11
CA ASP A 41 -0.27 -21.38 9.17
C ASP A 41 -0.99 -21.43 7.82
N HIS A 42 -2.25 -20.98 7.73
CA HIS A 42 -3.01 -20.96 6.49
C HIS A 42 -3.81 -19.68 6.28
N ARG A 43 -3.93 -19.26 5.02
CA ARG A 43 -4.72 -18.09 4.63
C ARG A 43 -6.21 -18.44 4.68
N VAL A 44 -6.98 -17.66 5.43
CA VAL A 44 -8.44 -17.67 5.45
C VAL A 44 -8.97 -16.36 4.88
N ARG A 45 -10.27 -16.32 4.57
CA ARG A 45 -10.90 -15.12 4.00
C ARG A 45 -10.77 -13.90 4.92
N LEU A 46 -11.11 -14.09 6.19
CA LEU A 46 -10.99 -13.08 7.23
C LEU A 46 -11.01 -13.78 8.60
N ASP A 47 -10.05 -13.45 9.46
CA ASP A 47 -10.05 -13.82 10.88
C ASP A 47 -10.61 -12.63 11.66
N LEU A 48 -11.79 -12.80 12.25
CA LEU A 48 -12.49 -11.72 12.94
C LEU A 48 -11.73 -11.19 14.17
N GLY A 49 -11.00 -12.06 14.88
CA GLY A 49 -10.21 -11.62 16.03
C GLY A 49 -9.01 -10.76 15.62
N LEU A 50 -8.35 -11.14 14.52
CA LEU A 50 -7.27 -10.33 13.93
C LEU A 50 -7.81 -9.03 13.31
N TRP A 51 -8.96 -9.09 12.64
CA TRP A 51 -9.64 -7.90 12.09
C TRP A 51 -10.00 -6.89 13.18
N ASP A 52 -10.56 -7.33 14.30
CA ASP A 52 -10.93 -6.44 15.41
C ASP A 52 -9.70 -5.69 15.94
N LYS A 53 -8.58 -6.41 16.12
CA LYS A 53 -7.30 -5.79 16.53
C LYS A 53 -6.71 -4.87 15.47
N PHE A 54 -6.70 -5.31 14.22
CA PHE A 54 -6.21 -4.51 13.10
C PHE A 54 -6.98 -3.20 12.95
N SER A 55 -8.31 -3.27 12.99
CA SER A 55 -9.18 -2.11 12.80
C SER A 55 -9.12 -1.13 13.98
N GLU A 56 -8.94 -1.63 15.21
CA GLU A 56 -8.63 -0.80 16.39
C GLU A 56 -7.31 -0.02 16.20
N LEU A 57 -6.25 -0.71 15.77
CA LEU A 57 -4.93 -0.11 15.56
C LEU A 57 -4.91 0.86 14.37
N ALA A 58 -5.61 0.53 13.29
CA ALA A 58 -5.79 1.40 12.14
C ALA A 58 -6.50 2.71 12.54
N THR A 59 -7.60 2.62 13.30
CA THR A 59 -8.32 3.80 13.82
C THR A 59 -7.40 4.70 14.64
N LYS A 60 -6.60 4.13 15.56
CA LYS A 60 -5.61 4.90 16.33
C LYS A 60 -4.56 5.54 15.43
N CYS A 61 -4.09 4.81 14.40
CA CYS A 61 -3.09 5.32 13.46
C CYS A 61 -3.65 6.47 12.60
N ILE A 62 -4.91 6.40 12.17
CA ILE A 62 -5.58 7.49 11.44
C ILE A 62 -5.59 8.77 12.28
N ILE A 63 -5.95 8.68 13.56
CA ILE A 63 -5.89 9.84 14.48
C ILE A 63 -4.47 10.42 14.53
N LYS A 64 -3.44 9.56 14.56
CA LYS A 64 -2.03 10.01 14.51
C LYS A 64 -1.64 10.64 13.17
N ILE A 65 -2.23 10.22 12.06
CA ILE A 65 -2.04 10.86 10.75
C ILE A 65 -2.66 12.25 10.75
N VAL A 66 -3.86 12.42 11.31
CA VAL A 66 -4.50 13.75 11.45
C VAL A 66 -3.68 14.66 12.38
N GLU A 67 -3.18 14.14 13.51
CA GLU A 67 -2.27 14.88 14.39
C GLU A 67 -0.97 15.28 13.68
N PHE A 68 -0.42 14.38 12.86
CA PHE A 68 0.78 14.65 12.04
C PHE A 68 0.51 15.75 11.01
N ALA A 69 -0.59 15.66 10.26
CA ALA A 69 -1.00 16.64 9.26
C ALA A 69 -1.07 18.05 9.84
N LYS A 70 -1.70 18.21 11.00
CA LYS A 70 -1.80 19.49 11.71
C LYS A 70 -0.45 20.09 12.13
N ARG A 71 0.62 19.29 12.19
CA ARG A 71 1.99 19.75 12.50
C ARG A 71 2.81 20.05 11.25
N VAL A 72 2.32 19.70 10.06
CA VAL A 72 2.98 20.07 8.80
C VAL A 72 2.84 21.60 8.61
N PRO A 73 3.93 22.35 8.44
CA PRO A 73 3.87 23.79 8.27
C PRO A 73 2.94 24.21 7.14
N GLY A 74 2.02 25.14 7.43
CA GLY A 74 1.05 25.66 6.47
C GLY A 74 -0.23 24.83 6.29
N PHE A 75 -0.27 23.57 6.71
CA PHE A 75 -1.46 22.70 6.52
C PHE A 75 -2.73 23.28 7.16
N THR A 76 -2.64 23.78 8.40
CA THR A 76 -3.79 24.35 9.11
C THR A 76 -4.24 25.72 8.58
N ALA A 77 -3.49 26.31 7.64
CA ALA A 77 -3.85 27.56 6.96
C ALA A 77 -4.62 27.32 5.64
N LEU A 78 -4.76 26.07 5.21
CA LEU A 78 -5.69 25.67 4.16
C LEU A 78 -7.13 25.69 4.69
N THR A 79 -8.10 25.72 3.78
CA THR A 79 -9.51 25.61 4.16
C THR A 79 -9.79 24.26 4.83
N ILE A 80 -10.83 24.19 5.67
CA ILE A 80 -11.19 22.93 6.32
C ILE A 80 -11.59 21.87 5.27
N ALA A 81 -12.22 22.29 4.17
CA ALA A 81 -12.55 21.43 3.04
C ALA A 81 -11.27 20.82 2.44
N ASP A 82 -10.29 21.65 2.09
CA ASP A 82 -9.01 21.17 1.53
C ASP A 82 -8.27 20.25 2.51
N GLN A 83 -8.25 20.58 3.81
CA GLN A 83 -7.64 19.71 4.83
C GLN A 83 -8.29 18.31 4.85
N ILE A 84 -9.62 18.23 4.75
CA ILE A 84 -10.36 16.97 4.71
C ILE A 84 -10.07 16.23 3.40
N THR A 85 -10.14 16.91 2.26
CA THR A 85 -9.86 16.34 0.93
C THR A 85 -8.47 15.71 0.88
N LEU A 86 -7.44 16.44 1.32
CA LEU A 86 -6.06 15.95 1.37
C LEU A 86 -5.91 14.76 2.32
N LEU A 87 -6.52 14.83 3.51
CA LEU A 87 -6.47 13.75 4.48
C LEU A 87 -7.11 12.48 3.95
N LYS A 88 -8.32 12.56 3.39
CA LYS A 88 -9.02 11.40 2.81
C LYS A 88 -8.21 10.79 1.66
N ALA A 89 -7.70 11.63 0.77
CA ALA A 89 -6.97 11.16 -0.41
C ALA A 89 -5.61 10.51 -0.11
N ALA A 90 -4.96 10.87 1.00
CA ALA A 90 -3.62 10.37 1.36
C ALA A 90 -3.61 9.39 2.55
N CYS A 91 -4.73 9.20 3.25
CA CYS A 91 -4.74 8.43 4.50
C CYS A 91 -4.24 7.00 4.30
N LEU A 92 -4.74 6.32 3.27
CA LEU A 92 -4.37 4.95 2.97
C LEU A 92 -2.91 4.83 2.50
N ASP A 93 -2.44 5.79 1.69
CA ASP A 93 -1.03 5.88 1.29
C ASP A 93 -0.13 5.89 2.53
N ILE A 94 -0.42 6.78 3.49
CA ILE A 94 0.39 6.97 4.69
C ILE A 94 0.29 5.74 5.61
N LEU A 95 -0.88 5.11 5.74
CA LEU A 95 -1.03 3.86 6.50
C LEU A 95 -0.17 2.73 5.93
N ILE A 96 -0.22 2.53 4.61
CA ILE A 96 0.57 1.49 3.93
C ILE A 96 2.06 1.77 4.06
N LEU A 97 2.49 3.02 3.84
CA LEU A 97 3.89 3.39 4.02
C LEU A 97 4.37 3.10 5.44
N ARG A 98 3.59 3.49 6.47
CA ARG A 98 3.95 3.29 7.88
C ARG A 98 4.05 1.82 8.28
N ILE A 99 3.18 0.95 7.79
CA ILE A 99 3.29 -0.48 8.13
C ILE A 99 4.46 -1.14 7.37
N CYS A 100 4.74 -0.70 6.14
CA CYS A 100 5.86 -1.23 5.35
C CYS A 100 7.23 -0.84 5.92
N THR A 101 7.38 0.35 6.53
CA THR A 101 8.62 0.73 7.23
C THR A 101 8.83 -0.02 8.54
N ARG A 102 7.84 -0.82 8.98
CA ARG A 102 7.91 -1.71 10.15
C ARG A 102 8.01 -3.18 9.78
N TYR A 103 8.46 -3.47 8.55
CA TYR A 103 8.69 -4.81 8.05
C TYR A 103 10.04 -5.38 8.54
N THR A 104 10.01 -6.59 9.07
CA THR A 104 11.19 -7.34 9.51
C THR A 104 11.45 -8.49 8.52
N PRO A 105 12.42 -8.37 7.61
CA PRO A 105 12.60 -9.33 6.51
C PRO A 105 12.95 -10.74 6.99
N ASP A 106 13.75 -10.87 8.05
CA ASP A 106 14.19 -12.18 8.56
C ASP A 106 13.04 -13.05 9.08
N GLN A 107 11.95 -12.42 9.50
CA GLN A 107 10.77 -13.09 10.07
C GLN A 107 9.54 -12.99 9.15
N ASP A 108 9.65 -12.28 8.02
CA ASP A 108 8.54 -11.95 7.12
C ASP A 108 7.30 -11.41 7.88
N THR A 109 7.55 -10.47 8.80
CA THR A 109 6.53 -9.90 9.69
C THR A 109 6.46 -8.38 9.63
N MET A 110 5.31 -7.82 10.00
CA MET A 110 5.11 -6.39 10.19
C MET A 110 4.66 -6.09 11.62
N THR A 111 5.22 -5.04 12.23
CA THR A 111 4.98 -4.68 13.63
C THR A 111 4.19 -3.37 13.77
N PHE A 112 3.01 -3.46 14.38
CA PHE A 112 2.15 -2.33 14.68
C PHE A 112 2.68 -1.46 15.82
N SER A 113 2.02 -0.32 16.06
CA SER A 113 2.49 0.67 17.04
C SER A 113 2.40 0.23 18.49
N ASP A 114 1.56 -0.76 18.81
CA ASP A 114 1.44 -1.37 20.14
C ASP A 114 2.39 -2.55 20.37
N GLY A 115 3.21 -2.90 19.37
CA GLY A 115 4.11 -4.03 19.40
C GLY A 115 3.53 -5.34 18.87
N LEU A 116 2.25 -5.37 18.48
CA LEU A 116 1.67 -6.53 17.80
C LEU A 116 2.46 -6.80 16.52
N THR A 117 2.99 -8.01 16.39
CA THR A 117 3.78 -8.43 15.22
C THR A 117 3.05 -9.56 14.53
N LEU A 118 2.69 -9.35 13.27
CA LEU A 118 1.96 -10.31 12.46
C LEU A 118 2.83 -10.79 11.31
N ASN A 119 2.85 -12.10 11.09
CA ASN A 119 3.46 -12.67 9.89
C ASN A 119 2.60 -12.40 8.65
N ARG A 120 3.11 -12.72 7.45
CA ARG A 120 2.39 -12.54 6.19
C ARG A 120 0.99 -13.18 6.17
N THR A 121 0.85 -14.41 6.67
CA THR A 121 -0.46 -15.10 6.70
C THR A 121 -1.45 -14.40 7.63
N GLN A 122 -1.00 -13.96 8.80
CA GLN A 122 -1.82 -13.21 9.74
C GLN A 122 -2.21 -11.84 9.18
N MET A 123 -1.30 -11.16 8.48
CA MET A 123 -1.63 -9.91 7.78
C MET A 123 -2.72 -10.10 6.72
N HIS A 124 -2.65 -11.20 5.96
CA HIS A 124 -3.71 -11.59 5.04
C HIS A 124 -5.05 -11.76 5.76
N ASN A 125 -5.05 -12.56 6.82
CA ASN A 125 -6.24 -12.92 7.58
C ASN A 125 -6.81 -11.74 8.38
N ALA A 126 -5.98 -10.75 8.74
CA ALA A 126 -6.37 -9.52 9.44
C ALA A 126 -7.13 -8.52 8.56
N GLY A 127 -7.23 -8.77 7.24
CA GLY A 127 -8.07 -7.97 6.34
C GLY A 127 -7.39 -7.52 5.06
N PHE A 128 -6.06 -7.63 4.94
CA PHE A 128 -5.38 -7.29 3.68
C PHE A 128 -5.81 -8.23 2.54
N GLY A 129 -6.06 -9.51 2.83
CA GLY A 129 -6.52 -10.48 1.85
C GLY A 129 -5.62 -10.50 0.59
N PRO A 130 -6.17 -10.37 -0.63
CA PRO A 130 -5.39 -10.35 -1.87
C PRO A 130 -4.31 -9.26 -1.96
N LEU A 131 -4.39 -8.17 -1.18
CA LEU A 131 -3.39 -7.10 -1.18
C LEU A 131 -2.09 -7.49 -0.48
N THR A 132 -2.10 -8.53 0.33
CA THR A 132 -0.99 -8.89 1.24
C THR A 132 0.33 -8.97 0.49
N ASP A 133 0.38 -9.74 -0.60
CA ASP A 133 1.63 -9.97 -1.32
C ASP A 133 2.15 -8.70 -2.00
N LEU A 134 1.24 -7.83 -2.46
CA LEU A 134 1.60 -6.55 -3.04
C LEU A 134 2.21 -5.60 -1.99
N VAL A 135 1.61 -5.51 -0.81
CA VAL A 135 2.10 -4.68 0.30
C VAL A 135 3.45 -5.17 0.80
N PHE A 136 3.62 -6.47 1.00
CA PHE A 136 4.91 -7.03 1.39
C PHE A 136 5.98 -6.90 0.29
N THR A 137 5.60 -7.00 -0.98
CA THR A 137 6.53 -6.74 -2.10
C THR A 137 7.01 -5.30 -2.06
N PHE A 138 6.11 -4.34 -1.83
CA PHE A 138 6.46 -2.94 -1.67
C PHE A 138 7.38 -2.72 -0.46
N ALA A 139 7.09 -3.34 0.68
CA ALA A 139 7.96 -3.28 1.86
C ALA A 139 9.39 -3.77 1.55
N ASN A 140 9.53 -4.89 0.83
CA ASN A 140 10.83 -5.39 0.38
C ASN A 140 11.54 -4.41 -0.57
N GLN A 141 10.81 -3.69 -1.43
CA GLN A 141 11.39 -2.66 -2.30
C GLN A 141 11.84 -1.40 -1.55
N LEU A 142 11.33 -1.14 -0.35
CA LEU A 142 11.79 -0.05 0.51
C LEU A 142 13.11 -0.39 1.21
N LEU A 143 13.43 -1.67 1.46
CA LEU A 143 14.63 -2.07 2.19
C LEU A 143 15.93 -1.50 1.58
N PRO A 144 16.18 -1.56 0.26
CA PRO A 144 17.40 -1.01 -0.33
C PRO A 144 17.46 0.53 -0.32
N ILE A 145 16.35 1.20 0.00
CA ILE A 145 16.33 2.66 0.19
C ILE A 145 16.87 3.01 1.58
N GLU A 146 16.70 2.10 2.55
CA GLU A 146 17.10 2.27 3.95
C GLU A 146 16.50 3.55 4.53
N MET A 147 15.20 3.80 4.36
CA MET A 147 14.59 5.06 4.81
C MET A 147 14.71 5.22 6.34
N ASP A 148 15.03 6.43 6.80
CA ASP A 148 14.91 6.78 8.22
C ASP A 148 13.59 7.50 8.51
N ASP A 149 13.34 7.78 9.79
CA ASP A 149 12.12 8.46 10.23
C ASP A 149 11.94 9.84 9.58
N THR A 150 13.03 10.54 9.26
CA THR A 150 12.97 11.87 8.62
C THR A 150 12.50 11.74 7.17
N GLU A 151 13.05 10.79 6.43
CA GLU A 151 12.64 10.51 5.04
C GLU A 151 11.22 9.99 4.97
N THR A 152 10.82 9.09 5.88
CA THR A 152 9.44 8.60 5.96
C THR A 152 8.47 9.72 6.32
N GLY A 153 8.86 10.62 7.24
CA GLY A 153 8.06 11.79 7.60
C GLY A 153 7.88 12.76 6.43
N LEU A 154 8.97 13.09 5.72
CA LEU A 154 8.93 13.95 4.54
C LEU A 154 8.13 13.33 3.40
N LEU A 155 8.31 12.03 3.14
CA LEU A 155 7.55 11.33 2.09
C LEU A 155 6.06 11.28 2.43
N SER A 156 5.71 11.05 3.71
CA SER A 156 4.32 11.12 4.17
C SER A 156 3.72 12.52 4.02
N ALA A 157 4.50 13.57 4.30
CA ALA A 157 4.06 14.96 4.11
C ALA A 157 3.85 15.28 2.62
N ILE A 158 4.72 14.81 1.73
CA ILE A 158 4.56 15.00 0.27
C ILE A 158 3.32 14.26 -0.24
N CYS A 159 3.05 13.03 0.23
CA CYS A 159 1.82 12.29 -0.10
C CYS A 159 0.55 13.00 0.38
N LEU A 160 0.61 13.62 1.56
CA LEU A 160 -0.49 14.38 2.16
C LEU A 160 -0.76 15.69 1.41
N ILE A 161 0.28 16.49 1.19
CA ILE A 161 0.19 17.80 0.53
C ILE A 161 0.37 17.56 -0.97
N SER A 162 -0.69 17.20 -1.69
CA SER A 162 -0.62 17.05 -3.15
C SER A 162 -1.72 17.88 -3.81
N GLY A 163 -1.37 18.81 -4.70
CA GLY A 163 -2.35 19.66 -5.41
C GLY A 163 -3.12 18.96 -6.52
N ASP A 164 -2.82 17.69 -6.80
CA ASP A 164 -3.48 16.87 -7.82
C ASP A 164 -4.73 16.14 -7.31
N ARG A 165 -5.20 16.44 -6.09
CA ARG A 165 -6.45 15.87 -5.57
C ARG A 165 -7.65 16.59 -6.19
N GLN A 166 -8.69 15.82 -6.49
CA GLN A 166 -9.97 16.36 -6.93
C GLN A 166 -10.63 17.15 -5.80
N ASP A 167 -11.50 18.10 -6.15
CA ASP A 167 -12.30 18.90 -5.21
C ASP A 167 -11.51 19.80 -4.25
N LEU A 168 -10.27 20.16 -4.59
CA LEU A 168 -9.53 21.20 -3.89
C LEU A 168 -10.06 22.60 -4.27
N GLU A 169 -10.29 23.43 -3.25
CA GLU A 169 -10.66 24.84 -3.39
C GLU A 169 -9.44 25.69 -3.79
N GLU A 170 -8.28 25.43 -3.17
CA GLU A 170 -7.04 26.20 -3.40
C GLU A 170 -5.86 25.32 -3.88
N PRO A 171 -5.95 24.58 -5.01
CA PRO A 171 -4.90 23.64 -5.44
C PRO A 171 -3.53 24.30 -5.61
N SER A 172 -3.46 25.51 -6.16
CA SER A 172 -2.20 26.25 -6.33
C SER A 172 -1.50 26.59 -5.01
N LYS A 173 -2.25 26.74 -3.92
CA LYS A 173 -1.70 26.98 -2.59
C LYS A 173 -1.17 25.68 -1.98
N VAL A 174 -1.83 24.56 -2.24
CA VAL A 174 -1.34 23.22 -1.87
C VAL A 174 -0.01 22.92 -2.58
N ASP A 175 0.11 23.22 -3.87
CA ASP A 175 1.37 23.03 -4.61
C ASP A 175 2.51 23.86 -4.01
N GLN A 176 2.27 25.14 -3.69
CA GLN A 176 3.24 26.00 -3.02
C GLN A 176 3.67 25.47 -1.64
N LEU A 177 2.78 24.79 -0.92
CA LEU A 177 3.12 24.13 0.34
C LEU A 177 3.93 22.83 0.13
N GLN A 178 3.77 22.15 -1.01
CA GLN A 178 4.50 20.91 -1.31
C GLN A 178 5.95 21.18 -1.74
N GLU A 179 6.21 22.25 -2.48
CA GLU A 179 7.54 22.63 -2.98
C GLU A 179 8.66 22.57 -1.91
N PRO A 180 8.53 23.23 -0.73
CA PRO A 180 9.57 23.18 0.30
C PRO A 180 9.75 21.77 0.91
N LEU A 181 8.72 20.92 0.90
CA LEU A 181 8.82 19.53 1.37
C LEU A 181 9.65 18.68 0.41
N LEU A 182 9.42 18.85 -0.90
CA LEU A 182 10.21 18.20 -1.96
C LEU A 182 11.68 18.64 -1.89
N GLU A 183 11.91 19.95 -1.72
CA GLU A 183 13.26 20.49 -1.59
C GLU A 183 13.97 19.97 -0.33
N ALA A 184 13.26 19.93 0.81
CA ALA A 184 13.78 19.38 2.05
C ALA A 184 14.16 17.90 1.91
N LEU A 185 13.32 17.08 1.29
CA LEU A 185 13.63 15.67 1.03
C LEU A 185 14.87 15.53 0.12
N LYS A 186 14.95 16.32 -0.94
CA LYS A 186 16.11 16.33 -1.85
C LYS A 186 17.41 16.64 -1.12
N ILE A 187 17.43 17.72 -0.33
CA ILE A 187 18.60 18.14 0.43
C ILE A 187 18.98 17.08 1.47
N TYR A 188 17.99 16.57 2.22
CA TYR A 188 18.22 15.59 3.28
C TYR A 188 18.81 14.28 2.72
N VAL A 189 18.19 13.72 1.68
CA VAL A 189 18.66 12.47 1.04
C VAL A 189 20.08 12.63 0.49
N ARG A 190 20.38 13.75 -0.18
CA ARG A 190 21.72 14.02 -0.72
C ARG A 190 22.77 14.21 0.37
N LYS A 191 22.40 14.83 1.48
CA LYS A 191 23.28 14.99 2.65
C LYS A 191 23.57 13.64 3.31
N ARG A 192 22.56 12.78 3.45
CA ARG A 192 22.69 11.48 4.10
C ARG A 192 23.40 10.43 3.25
N ARG A 193 23.24 10.52 1.92
CA ARG A 193 23.87 9.61 0.95
C ARG A 193 24.56 10.38 -0.19
N PRO A 194 25.68 11.10 0.08
CA PRO A 194 26.35 11.93 -0.94
C PRO A 194 26.83 11.15 -2.17
N SER A 195 27.19 9.88 -1.99
CA SER A 195 27.64 8.98 -3.06
C SER A 195 26.51 8.34 -3.88
N LYS A 196 25.24 8.54 -3.50
CA LYS A 196 24.08 7.92 -4.17
C LYS A 196 23.05 9.00 -4.58
N PRO A 197 23.35 9.87 -5.56
CA PRO A 197 22.48 11.00 -5.92
C PRO A 197 21.10 10.57 -6.47
N HIS A 198 21.02 9.37 -7.05
CA HIS A 198 19.77 8.79 -7.57
C HIS A 198 18.78 8.37 -6.47
N MET A 199 19.17 8.42 -5.18
CA MET A 199 18.28 8.02 -4.09
C MET A 199 17.10 8.96 -3.89
N PHE A 200 17.24 10.26 -4.19
CA PHE A 200 16.10 11.20 -4.13
C PHE A 200 14.99 10.81 -5.11
N PRO A 201 15.24 10.75 -6.44
CA PRO A 201 14.18 10.36 -7.38
C PRO A 201 13.70 8.93 -7.12
N LYS A 202 14.57 8.00 -6.73
CA LYS A 202 14.17 6.63 -6.37
C LYS A 202 13.20 6.58 -5.19
N THR A 203 13.41 7.42 -4.16
CA THR A 203 12.52 7.52 -3.00
C THR A 203 11.20 8.18 -3.42
N LEU A 204 11.25 9.23 -4.24
CA LEU A 204 10.07 9.94 -4.71
C LEU A 204 9.17 9.04 -5.58
N MET A 205 9.74 8.21 -6.44
CA MET A 205 8.99 7.25 -7.27
C MET A 205 8.20 6.23 -6.46
N LYS A 206 8.56 5.99 -5.18
CA LYS A 206 7.78 5.11 -4.30
C LYS A 206 6.39 5.67 -3.98
N ILE A 207 6.17 6.97 -4.16
CA ILE A 207 4.83 7.57 -4.07
C ILE A 207 3.92 7.01 -5.16
N THR A 208 4.42 6.85 -6.39
CA THR A 208 3.63 6.29 -7.50
C THR A 208 3.26 4.84 -7.25
N ASP A 209 4.23 4.03 -6.79
CA ASP A 209 3.98 2.65 -6.39
C ASP A 209 2.94 2.59 -5.27
N LEU A 210 3.09 3.45 -4.25
CA LEU A 210 2.19 3.52 -3.10
C LEU A 210 0.75 3.87 -3.50
N ARG A 211 0.57 4.85 -4.38
CA ARG A 211 -0.74 5.24 -4.94
C ARG A 211 -1.41 4.10 -5.73
N SER A 212 -0.63 3.26 -6.41
CA SER A 212 -1.15 2.07 -7.09
C SER A 212 -1.67 1.03 -6.09
N ILE A 213 -0.98 0.85 -4.97
CA ILE A 213 -1.36 -0.09 -3.91
C ILE A 213 -2.60 0.41 -3.17
N SER A 214 -2.65 1.71 -2.84
CA SER A 214 -3.79 2.30 -2.13
C SER A 214 -5.07 2.33 -2.95
N ALA A 215 -4.99 2.48 -4.28
CA ALA A 215 -6.16 2.34 -5.15
C ALA A 215 -6.82 0.95 -5.00
N LYS A 216 -6.02 -0.12 -5.07
CA LYS A 216 -6.49 -1.50 -4.79
C LYS A 216 -6.89 -1.68 -3.31
N GLY A 217 -6.25 -0.92 -2.42
CA GLY A 217 -6.60 -0.78 -1.02
C GLY A 217 -8.04 -0.31 -0.80
N ALA A 218 -8.46 0.74 -1.50
CA ALA A 218 -9.82 1.27 -1.44
C ALA A 218 -10.85 0.22 -1.91
N GLU A 219 -10.56 -0.52 -2.98
CA GLU A 219 -11.40 -1.65 -3.43
C GLU A 219 -11.52 -2.75 -2.34
N ARG A 220 -10.44 -3.03 -1.62
CA ARG A 220 -10.46 -3.98 -0.50
C ARG A 220 -11.29 -3.48 0.67
N VAL A 221 -11.28 -2.18 0.98
CA VAL A 221 -12.15 -1.60 2.02
C VAL A 221 -13.61 -1.87 1.70
N ILE A 222 -14.03 -1.73 0.44
CA ILE A 222 -15.40 -2.05 0.00
C ILE A 222 -15.69 -3.54 0.19
N SER A 223 -14.78 -4.41 -0.24
CA SER A 223 -14.96 -5.87 -0.10
C SER A 223 -15.03 -6.32 1.36
N LEU A 224 -14.25 -5.69 2.25
CA LEU A 224 -14.26 -5.98 3.69
C LEU A 224 -15.62 -5.69 4.33
N LYS A 225 -16.33 -4.65 3.88
CA LYS A 225 -17.68 -4.33 4.39
C LYS A 225 -18.69 -5.48 4.19
N MET A 226 -18.47 -6.33 3.19
CA MET A 226 -19.31 -7.49 2.90
C MET A 226 -18.87 -8.76 3.64
N GLU A 227 -17.67 -8.76 4.23
CA GLU A 227 -17.07 -9.92 4.92
C GLU A 227 -17.21 -9.82 6.44
N ILE A 228 -17.26 -8.60 6.98
CA ILE A 228 -17.44 -8.36 8.41
C ILE A 228 -18.93 -8.51 8.81
N PRO A 229 -19.23 -9.11 9.97
CA PRO A 229 -20.61 -9.28 10.45
C PRO A 229 -21.27 -7.99 10.96
N GLY A 230 -20.56 -6.85 10.92
CA GLY A 230 -21.02 -5.57 11.46
C GLY A 230 -20.64 -4.38 10.56
N SER A 231 -20.68 -3.17 11.10
CA SER A 231 -20.25 -1.98 10.36
C SER A 231 -18.73 -1.78 10.43
N MET A 232 -18.15 -1.25 9.36
CA MET A 232 -16.79 -0.72 9.37
C MET A 232 -16.67 0.35 10.48
N PRO A 233 -15.55 0.42 11.23
CA PRO A 233 -15.35 1.51 12.18
C PRO A 233 -15.53 2.87 11.50
N PRO A 234 -16.24 3.82 12.15
CA PRO A 234 -16.72 5.03 11.48
C PRO A 234 -15.59 5.88 10.91
N LEU A 235 -14.46 6.00 11.62
CA LEU A 235 -13.32 6.78 11.16
C LEU A 235 -12.60 6.12 9.96
N ILE A 236 -12.53 4.78 9.92
CA ILE A 236 -11.99 4.06 8.77
C ILE A 236 -12.90 4.28 7.56
N GLN A 237 -14.21 4.21 7.78
CA GLN A 237 -15.20 4.47 6.74
C GLN A 237 -15.08 5.90 6.21
N GLU A 238 -15.08 6.89 7.09
CA GLU A 238 -15.00 8.31 6.72
C GLU A 238 -13.75 8.64 5.90
N MET A 239 -12.62 8.05 6.28
CA MET A 239 -11.31 8.37 5.72
C MET A 239 -10.94 7.56 4.49
N LEU A 240 -11.40 6.31 4.38
CA LEU A 240 -10.98 5.37 3.34
C LEU A 240 -12.09 5.03 2.33
N GLU A 241 -13.33 5.41 2.58
CA GLU A 241 -14.40 5.31 1.59
C GLU A 241 -14.40 6.59 0.74
N ASN A 242 -13.99 6.44 -0.52
CA ASN A 242 -14.16 7.48 -1.52
C ASN A 242 -15.66 7.71 -1.69
N SER A 243 -16.11 8.95 -1.53
CA SER A 243 -17.50 9.34 -1.80
C SER A 243 -17.72 9.52 -3.30
N GLU A 244 -17.24 8.58 -4.12
CA GLU A 244 -17.40 8.59 -5.56
C GLU A 244 -18.47 7.57 -5.93
N GLY A 245 -19.71 8.04 -6.15
CA GLY A 245 -20.79 7.22 -6.70
C GLY A 245 -22.17 7.39 -6.07
N GLN A 246 -22.72 8.59 -6.06
CA GLN A 246 -24.18 8.78 -6.04
C GLN A 246 -24.61 9.75 -7.13
N ASP A 247 -24.18 9.50 -8.38
CA ASP A 247 -24.80 10.10 -9.55
C ASP A 247 -25.78 9.11 -10.19
N GLY A 248 -27.07 9.46 -10.15
CA GLY A 248 -28.01 9.09 -11.20
C GLY A 248 -28.74 7.75 -11.11
N GLN A 249 -29.45 7.46 -10.02
CA GLN A 249 -30.68 6.67 -10.11
C GLN A 249 -31.86 7.50 -9.66
N SER A 250 -32.26 8.44 -10.53
CA SER A 250 -33.63 8.89 -10.59
C SER A 250 -34.48 7.68 -11.00
N SER A 251 -35.13 7.08 -10.01
CA SER A 251 -36.23 6.14 -10.20
C SER A 251 -37.30 6.82 -11.08
N SER A 252 -37.29 6.55 -12.38
CA SER A 252 -38.44 6.83 -13.23
C SER A 252 -39.50 5.78 -12.92
N SER A 253 -40.28 6.05 -11.86
CA SER A 253 -41.53 5.36 -11.60
C SER A 253 -42.47 5.62 -12.78
N SER A 254 -42.72 4.57 -13.55
CA SER A 254 -43.78 4.48 -14.54
C SER A 254 -45.14 4.76 -13.90
N SER A 255 -45.79 5.85 -14.30
CA SER A 255 -47.23 6.04 -14.10
C SER A 255 -47.88 6.35 -15.46
N SER A 256 -48.64 5.38 -15.93
CA SER A 256 -49.51 5.42 -17.09
C SER A 256 -50.77 6.25 -16.85
N SER A 257 -51.14 7.13 -17.78
CA SER A 257 -52.54 7.40 -18.17
C SER A 257 -52.64 8.27 -19.43
N SER A 258 -53.20 7.68 -20.51
CA SER A 258 -54.17 8.20 -21.50
C SER A 258 -54.41 9.72 -21.61
N SER A 259 -54.60 10.37 -22.76
CA SER A 259 -55.27 10.01 -24.02
C SER A 259 -55.18 11.14 -25.08
N ALA A 260 -55.54 10.80 -26.33
CA ALA A 260 -56.22 11.61 -27.36
C ALA A 260 -55.40 12.05 -28.60
N SER A 261 -56.13 12.08 -29.72
CA SER A 261 -55.70 11.82 -31.11
C SER A 261 -55.64 13.06 -32.01
N ALA A 262 -55.20 12.81 -33.26
CA ALA A 262 -55.39 13.58 -34.51
C ALA A 262 -54.36 14.72 -34.73
N ASP A 263 -53.81 15.01 -35.91
CA ASP A 263 -54.10 14.65 -37.31
C ASP A 263 -52.90 15.07 -38.21
N GLY A 264 -52.78 14.45 -39.39
CA GLY A 264 -52.37 15.13 -40.63
C GLY A 264 -50.88 15.22 -41.03
N GLY A 265 -50.54 14.56 -42.15
CA GLY A 265 -49.78 15.25 -43.22
C GLY A 265 -48.53 14.61 -43.82
N ALA A 266 -48.74 13.76 -44.83
CA ALA A 266 -47.98 13.66 -46.11
C ALA A 266 -46.50 13.21 -46.16
N SER A 267 -46.26 12.04 -46.77
CA SER A 267 -45.12 11.75 -47.67
C SER A 267 -45.56 12.00 -49.13
N PRO A 268 -44.63 12.09 -50.12
CA PRO A 268 -44.13 10.87 -50.76
C PRO A 268 -42.66 10.91 -51.27
N SER A 269 -42.04 9.71 -51.32
CA SER A 269 -41.27 9.09 -52.44
C SER A 269 -40.11 9.89 -53.10
N SER A 270 -38.96 9.34 -53.53
CA SER A 270 -38.50 7.96 -53.79
C SER A 270 -37.10 8.01 -54.42
N LYS A 271 -36.27 6.96 -54.18
CA LYS A 271 -35.30 6.26 -55.09
C LYS A 271 -34.17 7.12 -55.74
N SER A 272 -32.92 6.69 -55.90
CA SER A 272 -32.37 5.40 -56.37
C SER A 272 -30.82 5.38 -56.22
N SER A 273 -30.26 4.23 -55.85
CA SER A 273 -28.88 3.77 -56.18
C SER A 273 -28.85 3.17 -57.61
N PRO A 274 -27.80 2.47 -58.14
CA PRO A 274 -26.38 2.27 -57.76
C PRO A 274 -25.41 2.37 -58.99
N ASP A 275 -24.16 1.87 -58.85
CA ASP A 275 -23.31 1.13 -59.84
C ASP A 275 -21.82 1.55 -59.72
N GLU A 276 -20.96 0.70 -59.12
CA GLU A 276 -20.13 -0.39 -59.70
C GLU A 276 -18.80 0.12 -60.29
N GLU A 277 -17.67 -0.17 -59.64
CA GLU A 277 -16.68 -1.26 -59.88
C GLU A 277 -15.48 -0.75 -60.70
N ASP A 278 -14.26 -0.86 -60.15
CA ASP A 278 -13.21 -1.70 -60.75
C ASP A 278 -12.06 -1.90 -59.75
N ALA A 279 -11.54 -3.12 -59.74
CA ALA A 279 -10.46 -3.62 -58.91
C ALA A 279 -9.11 -3.37 -59.57
N THR A 280 -8.03 -3.21 -58.81
CA THR A 280 -6.74 -3.83 -59.18
C THR A 280 -5.80 -3.99 -57.99
N VAL A 281 -5.23 -5.19 -57.96
CA VAL A 281 -4.23 -5.81 -57.10
C VAL A 281 -2.89 -5.06 -57.08
N ALA A 282 -2.22 -4.99 -55.91
CA ALA A 282 -0.83 -5.44 -55.69
C ALA A 282 -0.21 -4.91 -54.38
N THR A 283 0.11 -5.83 -53.45
CA THR A 283 1.24 -5.73 -52.50
C THR A 283 2.54 -6.09 -53.22
N PRO A 284 3.71 -5.57 -52.81
CA PRO A 284 4.61 -6.37 -51.95
C PRO A 284 5.44 -5.51 -50.93
N GLU A 285 5.65 -6.00 -49.71
CA GLU A 285 6.88 -6.62 -49.17
C GLU A 285 7.85 -5.67 -48.44
N SER A 286 8.23 -6.13 -47.24
CA SER A 286 9.36 -5.68 -46.41
C SER A 286 10.72 -5.91 -47.08
N PRO A 287 11.79 -5.34 -46.51
CA PRO A 287 13.07 -6.04 -46.50
C PRO A 287 13.64 -6.21 -45.08
N GLU A 288 14.25 -7.39 -44.86
CA GLU A 288 15.01 -7.79 -43.68
C GLU A 288 16.47 -8.10 -44.10
N SER A 289 17.42 -7.84 -43.19
CA SER A 289 18.84 -8.31 -43.13
C SER A 289 19.87 -7.66 -44.10
N ALA A 290 21.18 -7.50 -43.82
CA ALA A 290 22.07 -8.09 -42.81
C ALA A 290 23.37 -7.24 -42.62
N ASP A 291 24.02 -7.45 -41.46
CA ASP A 291 25.47 -7.46 -41.08
C ASP A 291 26.46 -6.32 -41.41
N ALA A 292 27.18 -5.83 -40.38
CA ALA A 292 28.57 -6.25 -40.09
C ALA A 292 29.21 -5.50 -38.89
N ASP A 293 30.03 -6.25 -38.16
CA ASP A 293 31.00 -5.91 -37.11
C ASP A 293 31.75 -4.56 -37.23
N GLU A 294 31.96 -3.88 -36.10
CA GLU A 294 33.30 -3.42 -35.71
C GLU A 294 33.40 -3.18 -34.19
N ALA A 295 34.11 -4.08 -33.50
CA ALA A 295 34.57 -3.90 -32.14
C ALA A 295 35.84 -3.02 -32.12
N ALA A 296 35.81 -1.89 -31.42
CA ALA A 296 37.01 -1.09 -31.13
C ALA A 296 37.25 -1.02 -29.63
N ALA A 297 38.44 -1.48 -29.25
CA ALA A 297 38.91 -1.76 -27.91
C ALA A 297 39.14 -0.52 -27.04
N ALA A 298 38.98 -0.72 -25.73
CA ALA A 298 39.33 0.21 -24.67
C ALA A 298 40.86 0.43 -24.55
N PRO A 299 41.32 1.61 -24.11
CA PRO A 299 42.73 1.87 -23.83
C PRO A 299 43.17 1.29 -22.48
N PRO A 300 44.46 0.95 -22.29
CA PRO A 300 44.93 0.16 -21.15
C PRO A 300 45.15 1.01 -19.89
N GLU A 301 44.97 0.33 -18.75
CA GLU A 301 45.22 0.80 -17.39
C GLU A 301 46.73 0.93 -17.10
N ASP A 302 47.15 2.11 -16.64
CA ASP A 302 48.48 2.37 -16.08
C ASP A 302 48.61 1.72 -14.70
N LYS A 303 49.51 0.73 -14.57
CA LYS A 303 49.94 0.18 -13.28
C LYS A 303 51.22 0.90 -12.80
N PRO A 304 51.33 1.19 -11.49
CA PRO A 304 52.44 1.95 -10.95
C PRO A 304 53.74 1.14 -10.88
N MET A 305 54.83 1.84 -11.15
CA MET A 305 56.23 1.40 -11.18
C MET A 305 56.77 1.09 -9.78
N GLU A 306 57.22 -0.14 -9.59
CA GLU A 306 57.89 -0.67 -8.40
C GLU A 306 59.27 0.00 -8.21
N ALA A 307 59.57 0.50 -7.00
CA ALA A 307 60.87 1.05 -6.64
C ALA A 307 61.83 -0.08 -6.19
N PRO A 308 63.14 -0.01 -6.51
CA PRO A 308 64.07 -1.07 -6.15
C PRO A 308 64.51 -0.94 -4.69
N ALA A 309 64.50 -2.08 -3.98
CA ALA A 309 65.11 -2.24 -2.68
C ALA A 309 66.65 -2.14 -2.79
N GLY A 310 67.21 -1.10 -2.17
CA GLY A 310 68.65 -0.97 -1.97
C GLY A 310 69.13 -1.95 -0.89
N SER A 311 70.22 -2.65 -1.19
CA SER A 311 71.01 -3.44 -0.25
C SER A 311 72.40 -2.79 -0.11
N SER A 312 72.80 -2.51 1.13
CA SER A 312 74.17 -2.24 1.65
C SER A 312 73.95 -2.16 3.18
N GLN A 313 74.44 -3.04 4.07
CA GLN A 313 75.83 -3.49 4.32
C GLN A 313 76.83 -2.35 4.27
N ASP A 314 76.97 -1.61 5.37
CA ASP A 314 78.01 -1.78 6.39
C ASP A 314 77.59 -1.10 7.71
#